data_AF-A0A2G5HGG1-F1
#
_entry.id   AF-A0A2G5HGG1-F1
#
_cell.length_a   1.000
_cell.length_b   1.000
_cell.length_c   1.000
_cell.angle_alpha   90.00
_cell.angle_beta   90.00
_cell.angle_gamma   90.00
#
_symmetry.space_group_name_H-M   'P 1'
#
loop_
_entity.id
_entity.type
_entity.pdbx_description
1 polymer ?
#
loop_
_entity_poly.entity_id
_entity_poly.type
_entity_poly.pdbx_seq_one_letter_code
_entity_poly.pdbx_strand_id
1 'polypeptide(L)'
;MAPSPSKLEASGAVGFLDLPPELRNRIYKLCLIADSSIRCAGYLRLDLGKVTSDMSGWDTPPGLVTNLLSTCKQVYQEAMPVLYGNNAFYLHSAGYRSQFPLGNDPRQLPTPVQAMRKVHLGRSQNQVIAMRLLDLLRKFPDLDTVRATVGFYRNFQTPRTMAKALKPVVRDMHAARKGSDRKEAIDVIELELQDQTFAQAVMQILRKSLGLA
;
A
#
# COMPACT_ATOMS: atom_id res chain seq x y z
N MET A 1 -43.83 49.78 19.89
CA MET A 1 -43.75 48.80 18.79
C MET A 1 -42.29 48.54 18.51
N ALA A 2 -41.77 47.38 18.92
CA ALA A 2 -40.41 46.97 18.57
C ALA A 2 -40.41 46.36 17.15
N PRO A 3 -39.38 46.59 16.33
CA PRO A 3 -39.33 46.01 14.99
C PRO A 3 -39.07 44.51 15.11
N SER A 4 -39.88 43.71 14.41
CA SER A 4 -39.68 42.27 14.27
C SER A 4 -38.31 41.99 13.64
N PRO A 5 -37.55 41.01 14.14
CA PRO A 5 -36.28 40.65 13.53
C PRO A 5 -36.56 40.07 12.15
N SER A 6 -36.11 40.80 11.12
CA SER A 6 -36.13 40.35 9.74
C SER A 6 -35.45 38.99 9.65
N LYS A 7 -36.21 38.00 9.18
CA LYS A 7 -35.77 36.66 8.82
C LYS A 7 -34.65 36.80 7.79
N LEU A 8 -33.39 36.75 8.23
CA LEU A 8 -32.25 36.59 7.35
C LEU A 8 -32.49 35.27 6.62
N GLU A 9 -32.84 35.36 5.33
CA GLU A 9 -32.94 34.18 4.48
C GLU A 9 -31.59 33.47 4.52
N ALA A 10 -31.58 32.26 5.05
CA ALA A 10 -30.41 31.41 5.04
C ALA A 10 -30.06 31.19 3.56
N SER A 11 -29.04 31.90 3.09
CA SER A 11 -28.32 31.54 1.87
C SER A 11 -28.07 30.04 1.96
N GLY A 12 -28.73 29.26 1.10
CA GLY A 12 -28.76 27.80 1.18
C GLY A 12 -27.33 27.29 1.17
N ALA A 13 -26.83 26.88 2.33
CA ALA A 13 -25.47 26.40 2.46
C ALA A 13 -25.34 25.14 1.60
N VAL A 14 -24.54 25.22 0.54
CA VAL A 14 -24.20 24.07 -0.30
C VAL A 14 -23.36 23.13 0.56
N GLY A 15 -23.88 21.92 0.81
CA GLY A 15 -23.16 20.88 1.51
C GLY A 15 -22.10 20.22 0.63
N PHE A 16 -21.15 19.53 1.25
CA PHE A 16 -20.09 18.84 0.52
C PHE A 16 -20.61 17.80 -0.49
N LEU A 17 -21.69 17.09 -0.15
CA LEU A 17 -22.29 16.08 -1.02
C LEU A 17 -23.14 16.67 -2.16
N ASP A 18 -23.48 17.97 -2.08
CA ASP A 18 -24.17 18.69 -3.15
C ASP A 18 -23.21 19.09 -4.29
N LEU A 19 -21.89 19.00 -4.04
CA LEU A 19 -20.88 19.20 -5.08
C LEU A 19 -20.91 18.04 -6.09
N PRO A 20 -20.72 18.30 -7.40
CA PRO A 20 -20.51 17.24 -8.38
C PRO A 20 -19.36 16.28 -7.99
N PRO A 21 -19.44 14.98 -8.35
CA PRO A 21 -18.41 14.00 -8.03
C PRO A 21 -16.99 14.41 -8.45
N GLU A 22 -16.84 15.17 -9.54
CA GLU A 22 -15.57 15.68 -10.04
C GLU A 22 -14.92 16.65 -9.05
N LEU A 23 -15.71 17.54 -8.45
CA LEU A 23 -15.23 18.50 -7.44
C LEU A 23 -14.90 17.79 -6.12
N ARG A 24 -15.74 16.82 -5.70
CA ARG A 24 -15.43 15.99 -4.53
C ARG A 24 -14.12 15.22 -4.72
N ASN A 25 -13.91 14.63 -5.90
CA ASN A 25 -12.66 13.97 -6.27
C ASN A 25 -11.46 14.91 -6.24
N ARG A 26 -11.61 16.17 -6.66
CA ARG A 26 -10.54 17.16 -6.56
C ARG A 26 -10.19 17.46 -5.10
N ILE A 27 -11.20 17.59 -4.23
CA ILE A 27 -11.01 17.78 -2.78
C ILE A 27 -10.32 16.56 -2.16
N TYR A 28 -10.77 15.34 -2.48
CA TYR A 28 -10.12 14.12 -2.02
C TYR A 28 -8.65 14.06 -2.42
N LYS A 29 -8.31 14.43 -3.67
CA LYS A 29 -6.91 14.47 -4.13
C LYS A 29 -6.07 15.45 -3.32
N LEU A 30 -6.59 16.63 -3.01
CA LEU A 30 -5.90 17.63 -2.20
C LEU A 30 -5.68 17.17 -0.75
N CYS A 31 -6.63 16.40 -0.19
CA CYS A 31 -6.57 15.96 1.20
C CYS A 31 -5.85 14.63 1.41
N LEU A 32 -5.83 13.75 0.40
CA LEU A 32 -5.47 12.33 0.56
C LEU A 32 -4.28 11.90 -0.27
N ILE A 33 -3.69 12.78 -1.09
CA ILE A 33 -2.44 12.49 -1.79
C ILE A 33 -1.32 13.24 -1.10
N ALA A 34 -0.33 12.51 -0.62
CA ALA A 34 0.87 13.06 -0.04
C ALA A 34 1.95 13.26 -1.11
N ASP A 35 2.76 14.31 -0.94
CA ASP A 35 3.93 14.57 -1.81
C ASP A 35 5.08 13.57 -1.58
N SER A 36 5.02 12.79 -0.49
CA SER A 36 6.02 11.79 -0.13
C SER A 36 5.37 10.44 0.19
N SER A 37 6.17 9.38 0.16
CA SER A 37 5.68 8.05 0.53
C SER A 37 5.20 8.03 1.97
N ILE A 38 4.01 7.48 2.19
CA ILE A 38 3.42 7.33 3.50
C ILE A 38 4.15 6.18 4.20
N ARG A 39 4.83 6.49 5.31
CA ARG A 39 5.49 5.44 6.12
C ARG A 39 4.45 4.75 6.99
N CYS A 40 4.25 3.46 6.74
CA CYS A 40 3.52 2.59 7.63
C CYS A 40 4.42 2.30 8.85
N ALA A 41 4.59 3.26 9.76
CA ALA A 41 5.43 3.07 10.95
C ALA A 41 4.74 2.24 12.07
N GLY A 42 3.56 1.69 11.76
CA GLY A 42 2.99 0.59 12.53
C GLY A 42 3.82 -0.67 12.33
N TYR A 43 4.44 -1.15 13.41
CA TYR A 43 5.01 -2.49 13.50
C TYR A 43 3.99 -3.52 13.00
N LEU A 44 4.19 -4.06 11.80
CA LEU A 44 3.48 -5.26 11.37
C LEU A 44 3.90 -6.39 12.32
N ARG A 45 3.12 -6.60 13.38
CA ARG A 45 3.25 -7.71 14.34
C ARG A 45 2.74 -9.00 13.69
N LEU A 46 3.53 -9.47 12.73
CA LEU A 46 3.30 -10.69 11.96
C LEU A 46 3.26 -11.95 12.85
N ASP A 47 3.71 -11.84 14.11
CA ASP A 47 3.60 -12.84 15.17
C ASP A 47 2.16 -13.07 15.65
N LEU A 48 1.31 -12.05 15.61
CA LEU A 48 -0.05 -12.13 16.16
C LEU A 48 -1.13 -12.31 15.09
N GLY A 49 -0.76 -12.34 13.80
CA GLY A 49 -1.75 -12.24 12.71
C GLY A 49 -2.63 -10.99 12.83
N LYS A 50 -2.17 -9.98 13.58
CA LYS A 50 -2.83 -8.70 13.80
C LYS A 50 -1.88 -7.63 13.28
N VAL A 51 -2.40 -6.73 12.46
CA VAL A 51 -1.83 -5.38 12.41
C VAL A 51 -2.16 -4.79 13.77
N THR A 52 -1.23 -4.87 14.75
CA THR A 52 -1.38 -4.07 15.96
C THR A 52 -1.21 -2.65 15.51
N SER A 53 -2.34 -2.05 15.20
CA SER A 53 -2.45 -0.71 14.71
C SER A 53 -2.19 0.19 15.90
N ASP A 54 -0.93 0.35 16.27
CA ASP A 54 -0.55 1.64 16.78
C ASP A 54 -0.53 2.58 15.57
N MET A 55 -1.72 2.93 15.08
CA MET A 55 -1.88 3.93 14.01
C MET A 55 -1.46 5.32 14.48
N SER A 56 -1.07 5.49 15.76
CA SER A 56 -0.41 6.72 16.20
C SER A 56 0.95 6.95 15.54
N GLY A 57 1.53 5.89 14.95
CA GLY A 57 2.86 5.94 14.36
C GLY A 57 2.92 6.13 12.85
N TRP A 58 1.83 6.37 12.11
CA TRP A 58 2.01 6.84 10.73
C TRP A 58 2.72 8.19 10.80
N ASP A 59 3.95 8.28 10.28
CA ASP A 59 4.52 9.58 9.89
C ASP A 59 3.62 10.09 8.76
N THR A 60 2.48 10.63 9.16
CA THR A 60 1.46 11.18 8.30
C THR A 60 2.12 12.40 7.67
N PRO A 61 2.34 12.39 6.35
CA PRO A 61 2.92 13.56 5.71
C PRO A 61 2.09 14.80 6.07
N PRO A 62 2.72 15.95 6.34
CA PRO A 62 2.00 17.17 6.67
C PRO A 62 0.90 17.43 5.64
N GLY A 63 -0.32 17.71 6.11
CA GLY A 63 -1.46 17.99 5.25
C GLY A 63 -2.28 16.78 4.79
N LEU A 64 -1.89 15.55 5.12
CA LEU A 64 -2.72 14.37 4.82
C LEU A 64 -3.88 14.25 5.83
N VAL A 65 -5.13 14.34 5.34
CA VAL A 65 -6.35 14.38 6.17
C VAL A 65 -7.11 13.05 6.07
N THR A 66 -6.56 11.98 6.65
CA THR A 66 -7.14 10.63 6.59
C THR A 66 -8.47 10.49 7.33
N ASN A 67 -8.75 11.36 8.30
CA ASN A 67 -10.02 11.39 9.04
C ASN A 67 -11.25 11.58 8.15
N LEU A 68 -11.06 12.08 6.92
CA LEU A 68 -12.12 12.20 5.91
C LEU A 68 -12.79 10.85 5.62
N LEU A 69 -12.02 9.75 5.64
CA LEU A 69 -12.55 8.40 5.41
C LEU A 69 -13.51 7.96 6.53
N SER A 70 -13.47 8.60 7.70
CA SER A 70 -14.30 8.24 8.86
C SER A 70 -15.64 8.97 8.90
N THR A 71 -15.97 9.79 7.89
CA THR A 71 -17.17 10.64 7.89
C THR A 71 -18.46 9.86 7.63
N CYS A 72 -18.66 9.37 6.40
CA CYS A 72 -19.83 8.56 6.03
C CYS A 72 -19.48 7.53 4.94
N LYS A 73 -20.39 6.59 4.68
CA LYS A 73 -20.17 5.48 3.71
C LYS A 73 -19.84 5.98 2.30
N GLN A 74 -20.52 7.02 1.82
CA GLN A 74 -20.31 7.57 0.49
C GLN A 74 -18.90 8.16 0.37
N VAL A 75 -18.52 9.04 1.30
CA VAL A 75 -17.17 9.63 1.33
C VAL A 75 -16.12 8.55 1.47
N TYR A 76 -16.32 7.56 2.34
CA TYR A 76 -15.41 6.43 2.47
C TYR A 76 -15.20 5.69 1.14
N GLN A 77 -16.29 5.36 0.42
CA GLN A 77 -16.22 4.64 -0.85
C GLN A 77 -15.52 5.44 -1.95
N GLU A 78 -15.76 6.75 -2.03
CA GLU A 78 -15.14 7.63 -3.02
C GLU A 78 -13.68 7.95 -2.69
N ALA A 79 -13.37 8.19 -1.41
CA ALA A 79 -12.07 8.67 -0.94
C ALA A 79 -11.03 7.56 -0.73
N MET A 80 -11.46 6.36 -0.31
CA MET A 80 -10.56 5.21 -0.08
C MET A 80 -9.67 4.90 -1.29
N PRO A 81 -10.18 4.75 -2.53
CA PRO A 81 -9.32 4.49 -3.68
C PRO A 81 -8.37 5.65 -4.00
N VAL A 82 -8.71 6.89 -3.62
CA VAL A 82 -7.79 8.03 -3.78
C VAL A 82 -6.57 7.86 -2.88
N LEU A 83 -6.79 7.59 -1.58
CA LEU A 83 -5.72 7.38 -0.60
C LEU A 83 -4.85 6.16 -0.96
N TYR A 84 -5.45 4.99 -1.16
CA TYR A 84 -4.67 3.75 -1.32
C TYR A 84 -4.16 3.51 -2.75
N GLY A 85 -4.79 4.13 -3.75
CA GLY A 85 -4.40 3.99 -5.15
C GLY A 85 -3.32 4.97 -5.62
N ASN A 86 -3.27 6.19 -5.05
CA ASN A 86 -2.37 7.22 -5.55
C ASN A 86 -1.08 7.35 -4.75
N ASN A 87 -1.10 6.99 -3.45
CA ASN A 87 0.06 7.07 -2.58
C ASN A 87 0.93 5.82 -2.64
N ALA A 88 2.22 6.01 -2.39
CA ALA A 88 3.16 4.93 -2.12
C ALA A 88 3.26 4.67 -0.61
N PHE A 89 3.15 3.40 -0.23
CA PHE A 89 3.18 2.95 1.16
C PHE A 89 4.50 2.26 1.47
N TYR A 90 5.23 2.78 2.45
CA TYR A 90 6.52 2.24 2.84
C TYR A 90 6.36 1.24 3.98
N LEU A 91 6.62 -0.04 3.71
CA LEU A 91 6.56 -1.13 4.67
C LEU A 91 7.95 -1.37 5.27
N HIS A 92 8.10 -1.06 6.57
CA HIS A 92 9.28 -1.39 7.35
C HIS A 92 8.94 -2.50 8.35
N SER A 93 9.93 -3.34 8.70
CA SER A 93 9.77 -4.29 9.79
C SER A 93 10.96 -4.21 10.73
N ALA A 94 10.71 -3.63 11.91
CA ALA A 94 11.62 -3.58 13.04
C ALA A 94 11.01 -4.40 14.18
N GLY A 95 11.56 -5.56 14.55
CA GLY A 95 10.99 -6.30 15.67
C GLY A 95 11.73 -7.58 16.02
N TYR A 96 12.43 -7.57 17.15
CA TYR A 96 13.12 -8.71 17.76
C TYR A 96 12.18 -9.63 18.59
N ARG A 97 10.85 -9.42 18.55
CA ARG A 97 9.88 -10.10 19.43
C ARG A 97 8.80 -10.88 18.67
N SER A 98 9.19 -11.80 17.79
CA SER A 98 8.23 -12.65 17.09
C SER A 98 8.40 -14.13 17.45
N GLN A 99 7.79 -14.55 18.55
CA GLN A 99 7.34 -15.94 18.69
C GLN A 99 5.95 -16.05 18.06
N PHE A 100 5.82 -16.94 17.09
CA PHE A 100 4.63 -17.15 16.28
C PHE A 100 3.64 -18.10 16.97
N PRO A 101 2.35 -18.00 16.66
CA PRO A 101 1.59 -19.19 16.31
C PRO A 101 1.21 -19.15 14.83
N LEU A 102 1.55 -20.26 14.16
CA LEU A 102 0.94 -20.69 12.91
C LEU A 102 -0.51 -21.08 13.21
N GLY A 103 -1.46 -20.30 12.71
CA GLY A 103 -2.87 -20.67 12.72
C GLY A 103 -3.42 -20.53 11.30
N ASN A 104 -4.10 -21.58 10.83
CA ASN A 104 -4.76 -21.64 9.52
C ASN A 104 -6.02 -20.74 9.41
N ASP A 105 -6.12 -19.66 10.19
CA ASP A 105 -7.28 -18.76 10.18
C ASP A 105 -6.88 -17.31 9.79
N PRO A 106 -7.32 -16.84 8.61
CA PRO A 106 -6.96 -15.57 8.00
C PRO A 106 -7.73 -14.42 8.62
N ARG A 107 -7.13 -13.74 9.60
CA ARG A 107 -7.48 -12.34 9.86
C ARG A 107 -7.12 -11.54 8.62
N GLN A 108 -8.13 -11.31 7.78
CA GLN A 108 -8.07 -10.51 6.57
C GLN A 108 -7.37 -9.20 6.92
N LEU A 109 -6.37 -8.82 6.13
CA LEU A 109 -5.87 -7.45 6.22
C LEU A 109 -7.08 -6.52 6.10
N PRO A 110 -7.16 -5.42 6.86
CA PRO A 110 -8.24 -4.47 6.67
C PRO A 110 -8.37 -4.18 5.17
N THR A 111 -9.58 -4.26 4.61
CA THR A 111 -9.85 -4.02 3.18
C THR A 111 -9.08 -2.80 2.62
N PRO A 112 -8.92 -1.69 3.37
CA PRO A 112 -8.09 -0.57 2.92
C PRO A 112 -6.62 -0.92 2.64
N VAL A 113 -6.01 -1.81 3.41
CA VAL A 113 -4.62 -2.26 3.20
C VAL A 113 -4.49 -3.11 1.93
N GLN A 114 -5.50 -3.91 1.61
CA GLN A 114 -5.52 -4.69 0.36
C GLN A 114 -5.66 -3.80 -0.88
N ALA A 115 -6.22 -2.60 -0.73
CA ALA A 115 -6.38 -1.63 -1.80
C ALA A 115 -5.09 -0.84 -2.13
N MET A 116 -3.99 -1.06 -1.39
CA MET A 116 -2.71 -0.43 -1.67
C MET A 116 -2.18 -0.91 -3.03
N ARG A 117 -1.90 0.05 -3.92
CA ARG A 117 -1.37 -0.25 -5.26
C ARG A 117 0.13 -0.05 -5.37
N LYS A 118 0.69 0.90 -4.63
CA LYS A 118 2.13 1.22 -4.68
C LYS A 118 2.75 0.92 -3.32
N VAL A 119 3.63 -0.06 -3.27
CA VAL A 119 4.26 -0.52 -2.03
C VAL A 119 5.77 -0.46 -2.16
N HIS A 120 6.43 0.19 -1.19
CA HIS A 120 7.88 0.23 -1.06
C HIS A 120 8.30 -0.69 0.09
N LEU A 121 9.14 -1.67 -0.20
CA LEU A 121 9.71 -2.57 0.78
C LEU A 121 11.00 -1.96 1.34
N GLY A 122 10.92 -1.56 2.60
CA GLY A 122 12.02 -0.95 3.34
C GLY A 122 13.01 -1.94 3.92
N ARG A 123 13.89 -1.44 4.79
CA ARG A 123 14.82 -2.28 5.55
C ARG A 123 14.08 -3.38 6.30
N SER A 124 14.58 -4.60 6.20
CA SER A 124 14.15 -5.73 7.03
C SER A 124 15.33 -6.20 7.87
N GLN A 125 15.08 -6.67 9.09
CA GLN A 125 16.16 -7.08 9.99
C GLN A 125 16.82 -8.39 9.57
N ASN A 126 16.05 -9.31 8.97
CA ASN A 126 16.54 -10.59 8.48
C ASN A 126 15.68 -11.11 7.31
N GLN A 127 16.20 -12.15 6.65
CA GLN A 127 15.56 -12.78 5.49
C GLN A 127 14.19 -13.38 5.81
N VAL A 128 13.99 -13.92 7.02
CA VAL A 128 12.69 -14.51 7.42
C VAL A 128 11.60 -13.44 7.42
N ILE A 129 11.89 -12.26 7.95
CA ILE A 129 10.97 -11.12 7.96
C ILE A 129 10.73 -10.61 6.53
N ALA A 130 11.78 -10.49 5.72
CA ALA A 130 11.65 -10.08 4.33
C ALA A 130 10.72 -11.03 3.53
N MET A 131 10.86 -12.34 3.72
CA MET A 131 9.97 -13.34 3.09
C MET A 131 8.51 -13.16 3.50
N ARG A 132 8.24 -12.82 4.76
CA ARG A 132 6.87 -12.62 5.24
C ARG A 132 6.23 -11.36 4.68
N LEU A 133 7.01 -10.30 4.46
CA LEU A 133 6.54 -9.12 3.74
C LEU A 133 6.17 -9.48 2.29
N LEU A 134 6.94 -10.35 1.64
CA LEU A 134 6.58 -10.85 0.31
C LEU A 134 5.31 -11.69 0.33
N ASP A 135 5.13 -12.56 1.34
CA ASP A 135 3.88 -13.31 1.50
C ASP A 135 2.68 -12.40 1.74
N LEU A 136 2.88 -11.27 2.43
CA LEU A 136 1.86 -10.26 2.64
C LEU A 136 1.40 -9.65 1.30
N LEU A 137 2.33 -9.30 0.41
CA LEU A 137 2.03 -8.71 -0.91
C LEU A 137 1.12 -9.58 -1.78
N ARG A 138 1.14 -10.90 -1.59
CA ARG A 138 0.28 -11.83 -2.33
C ARG A 138 -1.21 -11.61 -2.06
N LYS A 139 -1.56 -10.88 -0.99
CA LYS A 139 -2.93 -10.53 -0.61
C LYS A 139 -3.43 -9.21 -1.22
N PHE A 140 -2.64 -8.57 -2.09
CA PHE A 140 -2.92 -7.25 -2.64
C PHE A 140 -3.23 -7.43 -4.12
N PRO A 141 -4.51 -7.58 -4.50
CA PRO A 141 -4.90 -7.92 -5.87
C PRO A 141 -4.52 -6.81 -6.87
N ASP A 142 -4.42 -5.56 -6.38
CA ASP A 142 -4.29 -4.37 -7.20
C ASP A 142 -2.89 -3.74 -7.23
N LEU A 143 -1.82 -4.47 -6.87
CA LEU A 143 -0.46 -3.94 -6.83
C LEU A 143 0.06 -3.44 -8.18
N ASP A 144 0.18 -2.15 -8.39
CA ASP A 144 0.76 -1.57 -9.61
C ASP A 144 2.26 -1.31 -9.52
N THR A 145 2.80 -1.12 -8.31
CA THR A 145 4.24 -0.94 -8.06
C THR A 145 4.66 -1.65 -6.77
N VAL A 146 5.71 -2.47 -6.84
CA VAL A 146 6.42 -3.03 -5.70
C VAL A 146 7.90 -2.65 -5.82
N ARG A 147 8.31 -1.65 -5.04
CA ARG A 147 9.69 -1.16 -5.04
C ARG A 147 10.48 -1.78 -3.90
N ALA A 148 11.51 -2.55 -4.21
CA ALA A 148 12.43 -3.10 -3.22
C ALA A 148 13.62 -2.14 -3.02
N THR A 149 13.75 -1.56 -1.83
CA THR A 149 14.83 -0.62 -1.51
C THR A 149 16.14 -1.30 -1.17
N VAL A 150 17.21 -0.50 -1.04
CA VAL A 150 18.54 -0.99 -0.66
C VAL A 150 18.53 -1.80 0.65
N GLY A 151 17.77 -1.34 1.63
CA GLY A 151 17.66 -2.03 2.92
C GLY A 151 16.94 -3.38 2.83
N PHE A 152 16.07 -3.56 1.84
CA PHE A 152 15.33 -4.81 1.66
C PHE A 152 16.21 -5.88 1.00
N TYR A 153 16.87 -5.56 -0.11
CA TYR A 153 17.61 -6.58 -0.87
C TYR A 153 18.83 -7.11 -0.13
N ARG A 154 19.42 -6.35 0.82
CA ARG A 154 20.52 -6.82 1.69
C ARG A 154 20.20 -8.11 2.46
N ASN A 155 18.93 -8.51 2.53
CA ASN A 155 18.49 -9.78 3.10
C ASN A 155 18.73 -10.99 2.17
N PHE A 156 19.17 -10.77 0.93
CA PHE A 156 19.41 -11.80 -0.07
C PHE A 156 20.85 -11.70 -0.56
N GLN A 157 21.63 -12.75 -0.32
CA GLN A 157 23.06 -12.78 -0.65
C GLN A 157 23.32 -12.85 -2.16
N THR A 158 22.39 -13.40 -2.94
CA THR A 158 22.57 -13.62 -4.38
C THR A 158 21.31 -13.26 -5.17
N PRO A 159 21.44 -12.93 -6.47
CA PRO A 159 20.30 -12.70 -7.35
C PRO A 159 19.33 -13.89 -7.38
N ARG A 160 19.86 -15.12 -7.31
CA ARG A 160 19.07 -16.35 -7.27
C ARG A 160 18.19 -16.44 -6.02
N THR A 161 18.75 -16.11 -4.85
CA THR A 161 17.98 -16.15 -3.58
C THR A 161 16.86 -15.12 -3.57
N MET A 162 17.09 -13.92 -4.13
CA MET A 162 16.05 -12.89 -4.24
C MET A 162 14.99 -13.25 -5.28
N ALA A 163 15.39 -13.72 -6.45
CA ALA A 163 14.45 -14.18 -7.48
C ALA A 163 13.56 -15.32 -6.95
N LYS A 164 14.13 -16.28 -6.22
CA LYS A 164 13.37 -17.36 -5.57
C LYS A 164 12.34 -16.81 -4.57
N ALA A 165 12.69 -15.77 -3.83
CA ALA A 165 11.81 -15.11 -2.87
C ALA A 165 10.67 -14.33 -3.54
N LEU A 166 10.94 -13.64 -4.63
CA LEU A 166 9.95 -12.85 -5.39
C LEU A 166 9.03 -13.73 -6.24
N LYS A 167 9.49 -14.90 -6.67
CA LYS A 167 8.78 -15.78 -7.61
C LYS A 167 7.32 -16.05 -7.22
N PRO A 168 6.97 -16.41 -5.97
CA PRO A 168 5.56 -16.65 -5.59
C PRO A 168 4.69 -15.40 -5.78
N VAL A 169 5.20 -14.21 -5.44
CA VAL A 169 4.49 -12.93 -5.59
C VAL A 169 4.21 -12.68 -7.07
N VAL A 170 5.26 -12.72 -7.91
CA VAL A 170 5.12 -12.43 -9.35
C VAL A 170 4.23 -13.47 -10.04
N ARG A 171 4.35 -14.75 -9.68
CA ARG A 171 3.49 -15.81 -10.23
C ARG A 171 2.02 -15.60 -9.89
N ASP A 172 1.70 -15.34 -8.62
CA ASP A 172 0.32 -15.16 -8.16
C ASP A 172 -0.30 -13.91 -8.81
N MET A 173 0.50 -12.83 -8.95
CA MET A 173 0.10 -11.63 -9.71
C MET A 173 -0.10 -11.89 -11.20
N HIS A 174 0.79 -12.66 -11.84
CA HIS A 174 0.68 -13.00 -13.25
C HIS A 174 -0.58 -13.83 -13.52
N ALA A 175 -0.87 -14.80 -12.64
CA ALA A 175 -2.09 -15.60 -12.71
C ALA A 175 -3.35 -14.74 -12.54
N ALA A 176 -3.36 -13.80 -11.58
CA ALA A 176 -4.47 -12.90 -11.34
C ALA A 176 -4.75 -11.90 -12.48
N ARG A 177 -3.75 -11.65 -13.35
CA ARG A 177 -3.81 -10.65 -14.43
C ARG A 177 -4.00 -11.24 -15.82
N LYS A 178 -4.03 -12.56 -15.95
CA LYS A 178 -4.16 -13.22 -17.25
C LYS A 178 -5.44 -12.74 -17.95
N GLY A 179 -5.29 -12.12 -19.12
CA GLY A 179 -6.41 -11.58 -19.90
C GLY A 179 -6.91 -10.19 -19.46
N SER A 180 -6.19 -9.50 -18.58
CA SER A 180 -6.45 -8.10 -18.24
C SER A 180 -5.56 -7.14 -19.04
N ASP A 181 -5.93 -5.87 -19.08
CA ASP A 181 -5.17 -4.74 -19.66
C ASP A 181 -4.09 -4.20 -18.71
N ARG A 182 -3.89 -4.84 -17.56
CA ARG A 182 -2.94 -4.38 -16.53
C ARG A 182 -1.51 -4.69 -16.93
N LYS A 183 -0.58 -3.89 -16.36
CA LYS A 183 0.88 -4.13 -16.46
C LYS A 183 1.23 -5.60 -16.19
N GLU A 184 2.19 -6.13 -16.93
CA GLU A 184 2.71 -7.46 -16.64
C GLU A 184 3.21 -7.53 -15.19
N ALA A 185 3.04 -8.69 -14.55
CA ALA A 185 3.43 -8.84 -13.15
C ALA A 185 4.93 -8.55 -12.91
N ILE A 186 5.76 -8.76 -13.93
CA ILE A 186 7.20 -8.46 -13.87
C ILE A 186 7.47 -6.95 -13.86
N ASP A 187 6.67 -6.16 -14.56
CA ASP A 187 6.82 -4.70 -14.67
C ASP A 187 6.32 -3.95 -13.44
N VAL A 188 5.66 -4.66 -12.52
CA VAL A 188 5.32 -4.13 -11.20
C VAL A 188 6.55 -4.09 -10.29
N ILE A 189 7.53 -4.97 -10.51
CA ILE A 189 8.68 -5.09 -9.62
C ILE A 189 9.76 -4.06 -10.00
N GLU A 190 10.01 -3.11 -9.11
CA GLU A 190 11.06 -2.11 -9.24
C GLU A 190 12.17 -2.39 -8.23
N LEU A 191 13.37 -2.69 -8.71
CA LEU A 191 14.52 -2.95 -7.84
C LEU A 191 15.41 -1.70 -7.77
N GLU A 192 15.31 -0.96 -6.66
CA GLU A 192 16.17 0.20 -6.41
C GLU A 192 17.49 -0.27 -5.80
N LEU A 193 18.39 -0.71 -6.67
CA LEU A 193 19.72 -1.20 -6.30
C LEU A 193 20.79 -0.19 -6.73
N GLN A 194 21.80 -0.01 -5.89
CA GLN A 194 23.05 0.65 -6.31
C GLN A 194 23.79 -0.18 -7.37
N ASP A 195 23.67 -1.51 -7.28
CA ASP A 195 24.23 -2.44 -8.25
C ASP A 195 23.18 -2.85 -9.29
N GLN A 196 23.25 -2.22 -10.45
CA GLN A 196 22.37 -2.51 -11.60
C GLN A 196 22.57 -3.93 -12.15
N THR A 197 23.77 -4.51 -12.00
CA THR A 197 24.03 -5.88 -12.50
C THR A 197 23.28 -6.92 -11.69
N PHE A 198 23.19 -6.72 -10.37
CA PHE A 198 22.38 -7.57 -9.49
C PHE A 198 20.89 -7.48 -9.86
N ALA A 199 20.37 -6.27 -10.10
CA ALA A 199 18.96 -6.07 -10.44
C ALA A 199 18.61 -6.80 -11.75
N GLN A 200 19.43 -6.60 -12.78
CA GLN A 200 19.27 -7.25 -14.07
C GLN A 200 19.33 -8.77 -13.94
N ALA A 201 20.27 -9.31 -13.16
CA ALA A 201 20.36 -10.74 -12.91
C ALA A 201 19.11 -11.30 -12.22
N VAL A 202 18.56 -10.61 -11.21
CA VAL A 202 17.30 -11.01 -10.56
C VAL A 202 16.16 -11.06 -11.58
N MET A 203 16.01 -10.00 -12.38
CA MET A 203 14.93 -9.89 -13.35
C MET A 203 15.04 -10.93 -14.47
N GLN A 204 16.25 -11.22 -14.96
CA GLN A 204 16.49 -12.30 -15.93
C GLN A 204 16.11 -13.67 -15.37
N ILE A 205 16.50 -13.97 -14.13
CA ILE A 205 16.15 -15.24 -13.47
C ILE A 205 14.63 -15.36 -13.30
N LEU A 206 13.97 -14.28 -12.90
CA LEU A 206 12.51 -14.25 -12.74
C LEU A 206 11.79 -14.50 -14.07
N ARG A 207 12.15 -13.78 -15.14
CA ARG A 207 11.57 -13.96 -16.49
C ARG A 207 11.71 -15.39 -16.98
N LYS A 208 12.92 -15.96 -16.90
CA LYS A 208 13.18 -17.36 -17.27
C LYS A 208 12.32 -18.33 -16.44
N SER A 209 12.16 -18.06 -15.15
CA SER A 209 11.38 -18.93 -14.26
C SER A 209 9.86 -18.90 -14.49
N LEU A 210 9.37 -17.89 -15.22
CA LEU A 210 7.97 -17.68 -15.58
C LEU A 210 7.67 -18.06 -17.04
N GLY A 211 8.69 -18.47 -17.82
CA GLY A 211 8.52 -18.77 -19.24
C GLY A 211 8.31 -17.53 -20.12
N LEU A 212 8.76 -16.36 -19.66
CA LEU A 212 8.66 -15.07 -20.35
C LEU A 212 9.97 -14.70 -21.08
N ALA A 213 10.79 -15.69 -21.43
CA ALA A 213 12.12 -15.53 -22.01
C ALA A 213 12.22 -16.24 -23.36
#